data_AF-A0A1Z2L6M5-F1
#
_entry.id   AF-A0A1Z2L6M5-F1
#
_cell.length_a   1.000
_cell.length_b   1.000
_cell.length_c   1.000
_cell.angle_alpha   90.00
_cell.angle_beta   90.00
_cell.angle_gamma   90.00
#
_symmetry.space_group_name_H-M   'P 1'
#
loop_
_entity.id
_entity.type
_entity.pdbx_description
1 polymer ?
#
loop_
_entity_poly.entity_id
_entity_poly.type
_entity_poly.pdbx_seq_one_letter_code
_entity_poly.pdbx_strand_id
1 'polypeptide(L)'
;MIFGAGGRAGRQAVAEARRRGHRVTAVVRDPGAHAGLAGLTGVRVVAGDVTDAADVERVAVGHDAAISAAVDLTARPGEFFTAASRALTAGLAEAGVGRLVVVGLASILPGASGVPLMDEPGYPNEYRSFYLGHAAGLDELRTGDLDWAYVAPAGDFDHEGGPVGGYRFAEHGDPGSRITYADFAPALVDEAEAPSRHRETVTVRKA
;
A
#
# COMPACT_ATOMS: atom_id res chain seq x y z
N MET A 1 -2.29 -11.83 -0.79
CA MET A 1 -2.51 -11.31 -2.16
C MET A 1 -2.03 -9.87 -2.26
N ILE A 2 -1.75 -9.35 -3.46
CA ILE A 2 -1.22 -7.99 -3.65
C ILE A 2 -1.95 -7.28 -4.80
N PHE A 3 -2.70 -6.23 -4.48
CA PHE A 3 -3.31 -5.30 -5.46
C PHE A 3 -2.31 -4.23 -5.90
N GLY A 4 -2.39 -3.80 -7.16
CA GLY A 4 -1.41 -2.87 -7.72
C GLY A 4 -0.03 -3.51 -7.93
N ALA A 5 0.01 -4.84 -8.08
CA ALA A 5 1.24 -5.63 -8.16
C ALA A 5 2.16 -5.24 -9.34
N GLY A 6 1.62 -4.58 -10.38
CA GLY A 6 2.38 -4.09 -11.53
C GLY A 6 3.14 -2.79 -11.30
N GLY A 7 2.85 -2.05 -10.21
CA GLY A 7 3.49 -0.78 -9.86
C GLY A 7 4.83 -0.94 -9.13
N ARG A 8 5.53 0.19 -8.88
CA ARG A 8 6.86 0.20 -8.26
C ARG A 8 6.88 -0.47 -6.87
N ALA A 9 5.99 -0.05 -5.97
CA ALA A 9 5.86 -0.64 -4.63
C ALA A 9 5.32 -2.08 -4.69
N GLY A 10 4.25 -2.31 -5.48
CA GLY A 10 3.63 -3.63 -5.62
C GLY A 10 4.59 -4.71 -6.11
N ARG A 11 5.46 -4.40 -7.08
CA ARG A 11 6.49 -5.34 -7.57
C ARG A 11 7.49 -5.71 -6.48
N GLN A 12 7.91 -4.77 -5.64
CA GLN A 12 8.81 -5.07 -4.53
C GLN A 12 8.11 -5.87 -3.43
N ALA A 13 6.83 -5.59 -3.14
CA ALA A 13 6.04 -6.41 -2.22
C ALA A 13 5.88 -7.86 -2.73
N VAL A 14 5.62 -8.06 -4.04
CA VAL A 14 5.59 -9.39 -4.66
C VAL A 14 6.94 -10.08 -4.53
N ALA A 15 8.04 -9.38 -4.84
CA ALA A 15 9.39 -9.93 -4.77
C ALA A 15 9.74 -10.36 -3.34
N GLU A 16 9.44 -9.51 -2.36
CA GLU A 16 9.71 -9.76 -0.95
C GLU A 16 8.87 -10.92 -0.40
N ALA A 17 7.56 -10.93 -0.64
CA ALA A 17 6.68 -12.01 -0.19
C ALA A 17 7.11 -13.37 -0.79
N ARG A 18 7.47 -13.38 -2.09
CA ARG A 18 8.00 -14.59 -2.75
C ARG A 18 9.32 -15.04 -2.15
N ARG A 19 10.23 -14.11 -1.84
CA ARG A 19 11.53 -14.42 -1.22
C ARG A 19 11.36 -15.11 0.13
N ARG A 20 10.28 -14.79 0.86
CA ARG A 20 9.91 -15.40 2.14
C ARG A 20 9.09 -16.70 2.02
N GLY A 21 8.82 -17.16 0.80
CA GLY A 21 8.14 -18.43 0.54
C GLY A 21 6.62 -18.34 0.43
N HIS A 22 6.04 -17.14 0.39
CA HIS A 22 4.59 -16.98 0.21
C HIS A 22 4.14 -17.35 -1.19
N ARG A 23 2.92 -17.90 -1.26
CA ARG A 23 2.17 -18.03 -2.51
C ARG A 23 1.47 -16.69 -2.78
N VAL A 24 1.86 -16.01 -3.85
CA VAL A 24 1.39 -14.65 -4.13
C VAL A 24 0.39 -14.68 -5.28
N THR A 25 -0.82 -14.19 -5.02
CA THR A 25 -1.71 -13.72 -6.09
C THR A 25 -1.44 -12.24 -6.33
N ALA A 26 -0.90 -11.92 -7.51
CA ALA A 26 -0.64 -10.58 -8.00
C ALA A 26 -1.84 -10.09 -8.82
N VAL A 27 -2.56 -9.10 -8.29
CA VAL A 27 -3.76 -8.52 -8.93
C VAL A 27 -3.38 -7.26 -9.69
N VAL A 28 -3.72 -7.25 -10.97
CA VAL A 28 -3.49 -6.14 -11.90
C VAL A 28 -4.68 -5.97 -12.83
N ARG A 29 -4.88 -4.77 -13.39
CA ARG A 29 -5.98 -4.54 -14.34
C ARG A 29 -5.78 -5.26 -15.67
N ASP A 30 -4.57 -5.18 -16.22
CA ASP A 30 -4.19 -5.86 -17.47
C ASP A 30 -2.99 -6.81 -17.21
N PRO A 31 -3.23 -8.12 -17.06
CA PRO A 31 -2.15 -9.10 -16.94
C PRO A 31 -1.18 -9.11 -18.13
N GLY A 32 -1.63 -8.78 -19.34
CA GLY A 32 -0.81 -8.76 -20.55
C GLY A 32 0.29 -7.70 -20.49
N ALA A 33 -0.02 -6.53 -19.92
CA ALA A 33 0.95 -5.46 -19.65
C ALA A 33 1.99 -5.81 -18.56
N HIS A 34 1.85 -6.96 -17.90
CA HIS A 34 2.68 -7.36 -16.77
C HIS A 34 3.24 -8.78 -16.88
N ALA A 35 3.58 -9.21 -18.10
CA ALA A 35 4.16 -10.54 -18.38
C ALA A 35 5.35 -10.93 -17.48
N GLY A 36 6.16 -9.95 -17.06
CA GLY A 36 7.27 -10.19 -16.12
C GLY A 36 6.86 -10.71 -14.74
N LEU A 37 5.60 -10.55 -14.31
CA LEU A 37 5.07 -11.16 -13.09
C LEU A 37 4.67 -12.62 -13.31
N ALA A 38 4.16 -12.97 -14.49
CA ALA A 38 3.65 -14.31 -14.79
C ALA A 38 4.77 -15.37 -14.92
N GLY A 39 6.00 -14.95 -15.22
CA GLY A 39 7.16 -15.83 -15.29
C GLY A 39 7.77 -16.20 -13.91
N LEU A 40 7.26 -15.65 -12.81
CA LEU A 40 7.83 -15.85 -11.48
C LEU A 40 7.23 -17.10 -10.80
N THR A 41 8.09 -18.02 -10.38
CA THR A 41 7.68 -19.19 -9.58
C THR A 41 7.01 -18.74 -8.28
N GLY A 42 5.84 -19.32 -7.95
CA GLY A 42 5.08 -18.98 -6.74
C GLY A 42 4.20 -17.74 -6.87
N VAL A 43 4.11 -17.13 -8.07
CA VAL A 43 3.23 -15.99 -8.36
C VAL A 43 2.14 -16.40 -9.35
N ARG A 44 0.88 -16.19 -8.97
CA ARG A 44 -0.29 -16.26 -9.85
C ARG A 44 -0.70 -14.82 -10.20
N VAL A 45 -0.76 -14.49 -11.49
CA VAL A 45 -1.26 -13.18 -11.94
C VAL A 45 -2.73 -13.31 -12.28
N VAL A 46 -3.55 -12.39 -11.77
CA VAL A 46 -5.00 -12.36 -12.03
C VAL A 46 -5.45 -10.95 -12.42
N ALA A 47 -6.45 -10.88 -13.29
CA ALA A 47 -7.15 -9.64 -13.57
C ALA A 47 -8.08 -9.27 -12.40
N GLY A 48 -8.06 -8.00 -12.01
CA GLY A 48 -9.03 -7.44 -11.05
C GLY A 48 -8.92 -5.93 -10.91
N ASP A 49 -10.04 -5.28 -10.64
CA ASP A 49 -10.12 -3.88 -10.27
C ASP A 49 -10.20 -3.73 -8.74
N VAL A 50 -9.31 -2.90 -8.16
CA VAL A 50 -9.28 -2.64 -6.72
C VAL A 50 -10.44 -1.75 -6.26
N THR A 51 -11.12 -1.09 -7.19
CA THR A 51 -12.25 -0.19 -6.93
C THR A 51 -13.61 -0.88 -7.04
N ASP A 52 -13.63 -2.17 -7.38
CA ASP A 52 -14.82 -3.01 -7.48
C ASP A 52 -14.81 -4.08 -6.37
N ALA A 53 -15.78 -4.02 -5.46
CA ALA A 53 -15.87 -4.92 -4.32
C ALA A 53 -16.08 -6.39 -4.73
N ALA A 54 -16.88 -6.65 -5.77
CA ALA A 54 -17.13 -8.01 -6.24
C ALA A 54 -15.87 -8.61 -6.88
N ASP A 55 -15.09 -7.76 -7.56
CA ASP A 55 -13.83 -8.17 -8.15
C ASP A 55 -12.77 -8.46 -7.07
N VAL A 56 -12.69 -7.61 -6.04
CA VAL A 56 -11.88 -7.84 -4.83
C VAL A 56 -12.27 -9.15 -4.15
N GLU A 57 -13.54 -9.39 -3.87
CA GLU A 57 -14.03 -10.61 -3.23
C GLU A 57 -13.60 -11.85 -4.02
N ARG A 58 -13.93 -11.87 -5.32
CA ARG A 58 -13.65 -12.98 -6.24
C ARG A 58 -12.18 -13.37 -6.25
N VAL A 59 -11.25 -12.40 -6.21
CA VAL A 59 -9.81 -12.70 -6.22
C VAL A 59 -9.25 -12.96 -4.82
N ALA A 60 -9.95 -12.59 -3.76
CA ALA A 60 -9.49 -12.67 -2.38
C ALA A 60 -9.79 -14.00 -1.69
N VAL A 61 -10.83 -14.74 -2.11
CA VAL A 61 -11.20 -16.03 -1.50
C VAL A 61 -9.99 -16.97 -1.34
N GLY A 62 -9.81 -17.48 -0.11
CA GLY A 62 -8.75 -18.44 0.23
C GLY A 62 -7.37 -17.83 0.48
N HIS A 63 -7.26 -16.51 0.66
CA HIS A 63 -6.02 -15.84 1.07
C HIS A 63 -6.04 -15.46 2.55
N ASP A 64 -4.85 -15.36 3.15
CA ASP A 64 -4.71 -15.02 4.58
C ASP A 64 -4.67 -13.50 4.83
N ALA A 65 -4.08 -12.74 3.89
CA ALA A 65 -3.92 -11.28 3.98
C ALA A 65 -3.86 -10.62 2.60
N ALA A 66 -4.16 -9.33 2.54
CA ALA A 66 -4.06 -8.50 1.36
C ALA A 66 -3.09 -7.31 1.56
N ILE A 67 -2.32 -6.99 0.53
CA ILE A 67 -1.53 -5.74 0.44
C ILE A 67 -2.12 -4.91 -0.71
N SER A 68 -2.45 -3.65 -0.47
CA SER A 68 -2.83 -2.70 -1.52
C SER A 68 -1.71 -1.71 -1.79
N ALA A 69 -1.10 -1.83 -2.96
CA ALA A 69 -0.13 -0.88 -3.51
C ALA A 69 -0.68 -0.19 -4.77
N ALA A 70 -2.02 -0.16 -4.91
CA ALA A 70 -2.70 0.32 -6.10
C ALA A 70 -2.78 1.85 -6.14
N VAL A 71 -2.52 2.41 -7.33
CA VAL A 71 -2.71 3.81 -7.65
C VAL A 71 -3.14 3.92 -9.11
N ASP A 72 -4.08 4.81 -9.40
CA ASP A 72 -4.41 5.22 -10.76
C ASP A 72 -4.18 6.72 -10.93
N LEU A 73 -3.07 7.08 -11.58
CA LEU A 73 -2.68 8.47 -11.81
C LEU A 73 -3.51 9.15 -12.90
N THR A 74 -4.36 8.41 -13.61
CA THR A 74 -5.28 8.96 -14.62
C THR A 74 -6.64 9.32 -14.05
N ALA A 75 -6.98 8.79 -12.87
CA ALA A 75 -8.24 9.06 -12.19
C ALA A 75 -8.12 10.27 -11.23
N ARG A 76 -9.27 10.83 -10.82
CA ARG A 76 -9.30 11.82 -9.74
C ARG A 76 -8.90 11.15 -8.43
N PRO A 77 -7.84 11.62 -7.71
CA PRO A 77 -7.33 10.91 -6.54
C PRO A 77 -8.37 10.65 -5.45
N GLY A 78 -9.19 11.65 -5.12
CA GLY A 78 -10.25 11.50 -4.12
C GLY A 78 -11.29 10.45 -4.48
N GLU A 79 -11.59 10.25 -5.77
CA GLU A 79 -12.53 9.22 -6.20
C GLU A 79 -11.88 7.84 -6.16
N PHE A 80 -10.66 7.72 -6.69
CA PHE A 80 -9.93 6.46 -6.75
C PHE A 80 -9.66 5.88 -5.35
N PHE A 81 -9.06 6.66 -4.44
CA PHE A 81 -8.66 6.14 -3.13
C PHE A 81 -9.87 5.85 -2.22
N THR A 82 -10.94 6.64 -2.33
CA THR A 82 -12.21 6.38 -1.63
C THR A 82 -12.85 5.09 -2.14
N ALA A 83 -12.98 4.94 -3.47
CA ALA A 83 -13.57 3.75 -4.08
C ALA A 83 -12.74 2.50 -3.78
N ALA A 84 -11.42 2.57 -3.89
CA ALA A 84 -10.52 1.47 -3.58
C ALA A 84 -10.64 1.04 -2.10
N SER A 85 -10.67 1.98 -1.17
CA SER A 85 -10.75 1.66 0.27
C SER A 85 -12.09 1.02 0.63
N ARG A 86 -13.20 1.51 0.06
CA ARG A 86 -14.53 0.91 0.21
C ARG A 86 -14.59 -0.51 -0.37
N ALA A 87 -14.12 -0.67 -1.60
CA ALA A 87 -14.15 -1.95 -2.30
C ALA A 87 -13.24 -3.00 -1.63
N LEU A 88 -12.04 -2.60 -1.20
CA LEU A 88 -11.15 -3.46 -0.43
C LEU A 88 -11.79 -3.90 0.88
N THR A 89 -12.34 -2.97 1.66
CA THR A 89 -12.93 -3.29 2.97
C THR A 89 -14.13 -4.23 2.81
N ALA A 90 -15.03 -3.95 1.86
CA ALA A 90 -16.20 -4.79 1.62
C ALA A 90 -15.83 -6.15 1.03
N GLY A 91 -15.08 -6.17 -0.07
CA GLY A 91 -14.75 -7.41 -0.79
C GLY A 91 -13.87 -8.35 0.01
N LEU A 92 -12.92 -7.83 0.80
CA LEU A 92 -12.09 -8.67 1.68
C LEU A 92 -12.92 -9.27 2.83
N ALA A 93 -13.84 -8.50 3.40
CA ALA A 93 -14.74 -8.99 4.44
C ALA A 93 -15.62 -10.14 3.94
N GLU A 94 -16.25 -10.00 2.75
CA GLU A 94 -17.05 -11.06 2.12
C GLU A 94 -16.20 -12.29 1.77
N ALA A 95 -14.95 -12.10 1.35
CA ALA A 95 -14.02 -13.20 1.08
C ALA A 95 -13.46 -13.88 2.34
N GLY A 96 -13.76 -13.36 3.54
CA GLY A 96 -13.24 -13.87 4.81
C GLY A 96 -11.76 -13.52 5.08
N VAL A 97 -11.22 -12.52 4.39
CA VAL A 97 -9.82 -12.06 4.57
C VAL A 97 -9.80 -10.92 5.57
N GLY A 98 -9.28 -11.17 6.77
CA GLY A 98 -9.34 -10.21 7.89
C GLY A 98 -8.25 -9.13 7.90
N ARG A 99 -7.16 -9.30 7.16
CA ARG A 99 -5.97 -8.44 7.22
C ARG A 99 -5.71 -7.67 5.92
N LEU A 100 -5.57 -6.34 6.03
CA LEU A 100 -5.23 -5.44 4.92
C LEU A 100 -4.04 -4.53 5.25
N VAL A 101 -2.99 -4.55 4.45
CA VAL A 101 -1.89 -3.58 4.53
C VAL A 101 -1.95 -2.63 3.34
N VAL A 102 -1.98 -1.32 3.58
CA VAL A 102 -2.11 -0.30 2.52
C VAL A 102 -0.83 0.50 2.41
N VAL A 103 -0.32 0.66 1.19
CA VAL A 103 0.74 1.63 0.89
C VAL A 103 0.16 3.02 0.98
N GLY A 104 0.61 3.76 1.98
CA GLY A 104 0.17 5.09 2.32
C GLY A 104 1.06 6.20 1.79
N LEU A 105 0.78 7.42 2.25
CA LEU A 105 1.48 8.63 1.85
C LEU A 105 1.90 9.46 3.08
N ALA A 106 3.17 9.85 3.12
CA ALA A 106 3.74 10.63 4.24
C ALA A 106 3.01 11.95 4.46
N SER A 107 2.62 12.64 3.38
CA SER A 107 1.99 13.98 3.39
C SER A 107 0.79 14.09 4.34
N ILE A 108 0.06 13.00 4.59
CA ILE A 108 -1.14 13.00 5.44
C ILE A 108 -0.90 12.45 6.85
N LEU A 109 0.34 12.04 7.15
CA LEU A 109 0.74 11.58 8.48
C LEU A 109 1.34 12.74 9.27
N PRO A 110 1.32 12.68 10.61
CA PRO A 110 1.89 13.72 11.47
C PRO A 110 3.38 13.94 11.19
N GLY A 111 3.76 15.21 11.00
CA GLY A 111 5.13 15.69 11.00
C GLY A 111 5.66 15.94 12.41
N ALA A 112 6.84 16.55 12.51
CA ALA A 112 7.51 16.81 13.77
C ALA A 112 6.72 17.76 14.69
N SER A 113 5.88 18.64 14.13
CA SER A 113 5.01 19.52 14.92
C SER A 113 3.68 18.88 15.34
N GLY A 114 3.40 17.66 14.88
CA GLY A 114 2.16 16.92 15.16
C GLY A 114 1.00 17.21 14.20
N VAL A 115 1.11 18.20 13.31
CA VAL A 115 0.16 18.41 12.20
C VAL A 115 0.53 17.52 11.02
N PRO A 116 -0.38 17.24 10.06
CA PRO A 116 -0.03 16.50 8.85
C PRO A 116 1.15 17.15 8.10
N LEU A 117 2.08 16.35 7.56
CA LEU A 117 3.25 16.86 6.86
C LEU A 117 2.92 17.90 5.77
N MET A 118 1.81 17.73 5.06
CA MET A 118 1.35 18.68 4.02
C MET A 118 1.01 20.08 4.53
N ASP A 119 0.79 20.22 5.83
CA ASP A 119 0.44 21.46 6.51
C ASP A 119 1.63 22.03 7.32
N GLU A 120 2.78 21.35 7.33
CA GLU A 120 4.02 21.89 7.90
C GLU A 120 4.54 23.09 7.08
N PRO A 121 5.13 24.10 7.72
CA PRO A 121 5.70 25.26 7.02
C PRO A 121 6.74 24.84 5.96
N GLY A 122 6.55 25.32 4.73
CA GLY A 122 7.48 25.08 3.62
C GLY A 122 7.31 23.72 2.92
N TYR A 123 6.32 22.91 3.29
CA TYR A 123 6.04 21.66 2.58
C TYR A 123 5.50 21.93 1.16
N PRO A 124 6.04 21.26 0.11
CA PRO A 124 5.55 21.42 -1.25
C PRO A 124 4.08 21.02 -1.38
N ASN A 125 3.27 21.87 -2.01
CA ASN A 125 1.82 21.67 -2.12
C ASN A 125 1.32 21.47 -3.56
N GLU A 126 2.23 21.29 -4.51
CA GLU A 126 1.93 21.07 -5.93
C GLU A 126 1.09 19.81 -6.21
N TYR A 127 1.12 18.82 -5.29
CA TYR A 127 0.31 17.60 -5.38
C TYR A 127 -0.80 17.52 -4.32
N ARG A 128 -1.30 18.67 -3.80
CA ARG A 128 -2.28 18.69 -2.71
C ARG A 128 -3.55 17.88 -2.98
N SER A 129 -4.04 17.84 -4.22
CA SER A 129 -5.19 17.00 -4.60
C SER A 129 -4.92 15.49 -4.40
N PHE A 130 -3.69 15.06 -4.65
CA PHE A 130 -3.26 13.68 -4.41
C PHE A 130 -3.17 13.37 -2.91
N TYR A 131 -2.67 14.33 -2.11
CA TYR A 131 -2.58 14.19 -0.65
C TYR A 131 -3.98 14.04 -0.05
N LEU A 132 -4.90 14.94 -0.41
CA LEU A 132 -6.28 14.90 0.04
C LEU A 132 -7.02 13.64 -0.43
N GLY A 133 -6.64 13.09 -1.60
CA GLY A 133 -7.15 11.79 -2.04
C GLY A 133 -6.75 10.64 -1.12
N HIS A 134 -5.47 10.57 -0.75
CA HIS A 134 -5.00 9.60 0.24
C HIS A 134 -5.67 9.79 1.61
N ALA A 135 -5.91 11.03 2.04
CA ALA A 135 -6.62 11.34 3.28
C ALA A 135 -8.06 10.80 3.25
N ALA A 136 -8.79 11.08 2.17
CA ALA A 136 -10.16 10.59 1.99
C ALA A 136 -10.23 9.06 1.98
N GLY A 137 -9.31 8.38 1.31
CA GLY A 137 -9.22 6.92 1.34
C GLY A 137 -8.94 6.36 2.74
N LEU A 138 -8.02 6.97 3.49
CA LEU A 138 -7.75 6.58 4.88
C LEU A 138 -8.97 6.79 5.77
N ASP A 139 -9.74 7.86 5.57
CA ASP A 139 -10.97 8.10 6.32
C ASP A 139 -12.01 7.00 6.07
N GLU A 140 -12.13 6.50 4.84
CA GLU A 140 -12.98 5.33 4.54
C GLU A 140 -12.52 4.07 5.30
N LEU A 141 -11.22 3.78 5.33
CA LEU A 141 -10.68 2.64 6.09
C LEU A 141 -11.02 2.72 7.58
N ARG A 142 -11.03 3.93 8.15
CA ARG A 142 -11.37 4.14 9.57
C ARG A 142 -12.83 3.81 9.90
N THR A 143 -13.73 3.89 8.91
CA THR A 143 -15.15 3.59 9.12
C THR A 143 -15.47 2.09 9.22
N GLY A 144 -14.61 1.23 8.66
CA GLY A 144 -14.80 -0.23 8.66
C GLY A 144 -14.08 -0.94 9.81
N ASP A 145 -14.43 -2.22 10.01
CA ASP A 145 -13.88 -3.05 11.10
C ASP A 145 -12.75 -4.00 10.67
N LEU A 146 -12.37 -3.97 9.39
CA LEU A 146 -11.25 -4.77 8.88
C LEU A 146 -9.96 -4.41 9.64
N ASP A 147 -9.13 -5.40 9.95
CA ASP A 147 -7.84 -5.14 10.57
C ASP A 147 -6.86 -4.61 9.51
N TRP A 148 -6.58 -3.31 9.55
CA TRP A 148 -5.71 -2.66 8.59
C TRP A 148 -4.47 -2.01 9.20
N ALA A 149 -3.39 -1.94 8.42
CA ALA A 149 -2.23 -1.10 8.69
C ALA A 149 -1.98 -0.19 7.48
N TYR A 150 -1.92 1.12 7.73
CA TYR A 150 -1.63 2.12 6.70
C TYR A 150 -0.15 2.51 6.79
N VAL A 151 0.68 1.89 5.97
CA VAL A 151 2.13 1.99 6.03
C VAL A 151 2.59 3.00 4.99
N ALA A 152 3.20 4.11 5.42
CA ALA A 152 3.73 5.13 4.52
C ALA A 152 5.25 5.27 4.69
N PRO A 153 6.00 5.70 3.65
CA PRO A 153 7.34 6.24 3.89
C PRO A 153 7.28 7.43 4.87
N ALA A 154 8.38 7.73 5.57
CA ALA A 154 8.49 8.90 6.43
C ALA A 154 8.59 10.21 5.66
N GLY A 155 9.15 10.16 4.47
CA GLY A 155 9.14 11.27 3.52
C GLY A 155 8.69 10.75 2.17
N ASP A 156 9.64 10.59 1.27
CA ASP A 156 9.36 10.11 -0.09
C ASP A 156 10.08 8.79 -0.37
N PHE A 157 9.69 8.15 -1.47
CA PHE A 157 10.46 7.05 -2.02
C PHE A 157 11.70 7.58 -2.72
N ASP A 158 12.83 6.90 -2.52
CA ASP A 158 13.94 6.97 -3.45
C ASP A 158 13.57 6.15 -4.69
N HIS A 159 13.32 6.84 -5.80
CA HIS A 159 12.82 6.25 -7.04
C HIS A 159 13.92 5.57 -7.87
N GLU A 160 15.19 5.89 -7.62
CA GLU A 160 16.34 5.42 -8.40
C GLU A 160 17.29 4.54 -7.58
N GLY A 161 17.20 4.62 -6.25
CA GLY A 161 18.02 3.86 -5.32
C GLY A 161 17.77 2.35 -5.33
N GLY A 162 18.85 1.60 -5.12
CA GLY A 162 18.81 0.16 -4.81
C GLY A 162 18.67 -0.12 -3.31
N PRO A 163 18.42 -1.37 -2.91
CA PRO A 163 18.29 -1.75 -1.50
C PRO A 163 19.54 -1.36 -0.70
N VAL A 164 19.34 -0.72 0.46
CA VAL A 164 20.42 -0.17 1.30
C VAL A 164 20.47 -0.78 2.71
N GLY A 165 19.63 -1.76 3.02
CA GLY A 165 19.80 -2.60 4.22
C GLY A 165 18.62 -2.65 5.17
N GLY A 166 17.42 -2.27 4.73
CA GLY A 166 16.18 -2.46 5.47
C GLY A 166 15.54 -1.16 5.98
N TYR A 167 14.57 -1.33 6.88
CA TYR A 167 13.72 -0.26 7.37
C TYR A 167 13.63 -0.24 8.90
N ARG A 168 13.09 0.86 9.42
CA ARG A 168 12.55 0.95 10.78
C ARG A 168 11.34 1.88 10.81
N PHE A 169 10.49 1.69 11.81
CA PHE A 169 9.43 2.64 12.10
C PHE A 169 10.00 3.97 12.57
N ALA A 170 9.35 5.05 12.17
CA ALA A 170 9.62 6.40 12.65
C ALA A 170 8.43 6.91 13.46
N GLU A 171 8.71 7.84 14.37
CA GLU A 171 7.70 8.45 15.25
C GLU A 171 6.83 9.45 14.49
N HIS A 172 7.43 10.19 13.57
CA HIS A 172 6.77 11.19 12.74
C HIS A 172 7.35 11.18 11.32
N GLY A 173 6.62 11.80 10.41
CA GLY A 173 7.10 12.07 9.06
C GLY A 173 8.27 13.06 9.04
N ASP A 174 9.12 12.93 8.03
CA ASP A 174 10.29 13.76 7.75
C ASP A 174 10.38 14.00 6.23
N PRO A 175 10.16 15.25 5.74
CA PRO A 175 10.22 15.58 4.32
C PRO A 175 11.58 15.28 3.67
N GLY A 176 12.66 15.21 4.45
CA GLY A 176 14.01 14.87 3.99
C GLY A 176 14.27 13.36 3.91
N SER A 177 13.42 12.54 4.56
CA SER A 177 13.60 11.09 4.57
C SER A 177 13.35 10.49 3.19
N ARG A 178 14.22 9.57 2.79
CA ARG A 178 14.11 8.79 1.54
C ARG A 178 14.28 7.31 1.86
N ILE A 179 13.40 6.48 1.32
CA ILE A 179 13.48 5.01 1.42
C ILE A 179 13.24 4.38 0.05
N THR A 180 14.00 3.34 -0.30
CA THR A 180 13.77 2.64 -1.56
C THR A 180 12.51 1.78 -1.48
N TYR A 181 11.89 1.48 -2.62
CA TYR A 181 10.78 0.52 -2.66
C TYR A 181 11.18 -0.86 -2.14
N ALA A 182 12.44 -1.27 -2.36
CA ALA A 182 12.96 -2.55 -1.93
C ALA A 182 13.12 -2.63 -0.41
N ASP A 183 13.59 -1.55 0.25
CA ASP A 183 13.69 -1.50 1.71
C ASP A 183 12.34 -1.27 2.39
N PHE A 184 11.38 -0.66 1.70
CA PHE A 184 10.02 -0.47 2.20
C PHE A 184 9.18 -1.76 2.16
N ALA A 185 9.37 -2.61 1.15
CA ALA A 185 8.58 -3.83 0.96
C ALA A 185 8.58 -4.79 2.16
N PRO A 186 9.71 -5.02 2.87
CA PRO A 186 9.72 -5.77 4.12
C PRO A 186 8.70 -5.28 5.15
N ALA A 187 8.50 -3.96 5.31
CA ALA A 187 7.50 -3.42 6.25
C ALA A 187 6.07 -3.83 5.89
N LEU A 188 5.75 -3.86 4.59
CA LEU A 188 4.44 -4.29 4.11
C LEU A 188 4.20 -5.78 4.37
N VAL A 189 5.24 -6.59 4.15
CA VAL A 189 5.16 -8.05 4.28
C VAL A 189 5.20 -8.47 5.76
N ASP A 190 5.98 -7.79 6.60
CA ASP A 190 6.00 -7.98 8.05
C ASP A 190 4.61 -7.73 8.65
N GLU A 191 3.97 -6.61 8.30
CA GLU A 191 2.62 -6.29 8.77
C GLU A 191 1.53 -7.20 8.19
N ALA A 192 1.80 -7.93 7.11
CA ALA A 192 0.88 -8.95 6.59
C ALA A 192 1.09 -10.32 7.25
N GLU A 193 2.33 -10.69 7.59
CA GLU A 193 2.72 -11.97 8.20
C GLU A 193 2.48 -12.02 9.72
N ALA A 194 2.93 -10.98 10.42
CA ALA A 194 2.91 -10.88 11.86
C ALA A 194 2.47 -9.46 12.25
N PRO A 195 1.15 -9.16 12.20
CA PRO A 195 0.62 -7.84 12.47
C PRO A 195 1.12 -7.27 13.80
N SER A 196 1.67 -6.05 13.76
CA SER A 196 2.03 -5.28 14.96
C SER A 196 1.22 -3.99 15.10
N ARG A 197 0.61 -3.54 13.99
CA ARG A 197 -0.25 -2.35 13.90
C ARG A 197 -1.67 -2.75 13.51
N HIS A 198 -2.64 -2.29 14.28
CA HIS A 198 -4.06 -2.62 14.09
C HIS A 198 -4.90 -1.37 14.01
N ARG A 199 -5.53 -1.13 12.85
CA ARG A 199 -6.30 0.09 12.54
C ARG A 199 -5.49 1.36 12.79
N GLU A 200 -4.20 1.31 12.46
CA GLU A 200 -3.21 2.35 12.71
C GLU A 200 -2.47 2.79 11.44
N THR A 201 -2.11 4.07 11.41
CA THR A 201 -1.13 4.61 10.46
C THR A 201 0.26 4.48 11.03
N VAL A 202 1.21 4.05 10.22
CA VAL A 202 2.60 3.91 10.62
C VAL A 202 3.50 4.47 9.53
N THR A 203 4.59 5.12 9.95
CA THR A 203 5.57 5.67 9.04
C THR A 203 6.90 4.92 9.11
N VAL A 204 7.54 4.77 7.96
CA VAL A 204 8.70 3.91 7.75
C VAL A 204 9.84 4.69 7.11
N ARG A 205 11.04 4.57 7.67
CA ARG A 205 12.26 5.13 7.08
C ARG A 205 13.33 4.06 6.91
N LYS A 206 14.35 4.40 6.15
CA LYS A 206 15.59 3.62 6.08
C LYS A 206 16.15 3.40 7.50
N ALA A 207 16.67 2.20 7.76
CA ALA A 207 17.31 1.83 9.02
C ALA A 207 18.43 2.81 9.41
#